data_AF-A0AAD9N698-F1
#
_entry.id   AF-A0AAD9N698-F1
#
_cell.length_a   1.000
_cell.length_b   1.000
_cell.length_c   1.000
_cell.angle_alpha   90.00
_cell.angle_beta   90.00
_cell.angle_gamma   90.00
#
_symmetry.space_group_name_H-M   'P 1'
#
loop_
_entity.id
_entity.type
_entity.pdbx_description
1 polymer ?
#
loop_
_entity_poly.entity_id
_entity_poly.type
_entity_poly.pdbx_seq_one_letter_code
_entity_poly.pdbx_strand_id
1 'polypeptide(L)'
;MLDNTYVMYASDNGYHLGQLSLPYDKRQLYEFDIKVPLMVRGPDIQAKQVREEIVLNIDLAPTFIDLARIEVPSVMDGQSMKNILLSNKTKSGWRSDFMIEHFGEVQAVINGCPSLNNQRVSNCYPDCVCEDAYNNTYTCVRTISGSENLMYCEFADSEDYVEVYNLSKDPHQLSNIAHSIDPQILMAQNKRLVELSICQGPSCRSAEPYPPRKHKWYDEIPPKHTEQKSIQNDATLYWRPIKQPNNIL
;
A
#
# COMPACT_ATOMS: atom_id res chain seq x y z
N MET A 1 -21.08 18.07 26.86
CA MET A 1 -20.22 18.28 25.67
C MET A 1 -19.80 16.94 25.08
N LEU A 2 -19.08 16.10 25.84
CA LEU A 2 -18.58 14.80 25.34
C LEU A 2 -19.66 13.80 24.91
N ASP A 3 -20.86 13.86 25.48
CA ASP A 3 -21.97 12.93 25.15
C ASP A 3 -22.56 13.15 23.75
N ASN A 4 -22.20 14.24 23.07
CA ASN A 4 -22.64 14.57 21.72
C ASN A 4 -21.44 14.94 20.83
N THR A 5 -20.27 14.35 21.09
CA THR A 5 -19.05 14.64 20.34
C THR A 5 -18.33 13.35 20.02
N TYR A 6 -18.06 13.13 18.74
CA TYR A 6 -17.12 12.11 18.29
C TYR A 6 -15.70 12.67 18.42
N VAL A 7 -14.81 11.91 19.06
CA VAL A 7 -13.39 12.19 19.20
C VAL A 7 -12.64 11.06 18.50
N MET A 8 -11.83 11.41 17.51
CA MET A 8 -10.92 10.49 16.82
C MET A 8 -9.48 10.92 17.10
N TYR A 9 -8.68 9.99 17.61
CA TYR A 9 -7.24 10.15 17.80
C TYR A 9 -6.54 9.22 16.82
N ALA A 10 -5.69 9.78 15.96
CA ALA A 10 -4.98 9.07 14.90
C ALA A 10 -3.55 9.58 14.75
N SER A 11 -2.72 8.84 14.01
CA SER A 11 -1.43 9.31 13.50
C SER A 11 -1.47 9.38 11.98
N ASP A 12 -0.66 10.25 11.38
CA ASP A 12 -0.46 10.32 9.93
C ASP A 12 0.33 9.10 9.42
N ASN A 13 1.38 8.73 10.14
CA ASN A 13 2.26 7.59 9.87
C ASN A 13 2.89 7.06 11.17
N GLY A 14 3.57 5.92 11.06
CA GLY A 14 4.48 5.36 12.05
C GLY A 14 5.86 6.00 12.01
N TYR A 15 6.82 5.40 12.72
CA TYR A 15 8.19 5.92 12.78
C TYR A 15 9.13 4.83 13.27
N HIS A 16 10.24 4.62 12.57
CA HIS A 16 11.31 3.72 13.01
C HIS A 16 12.47 4.47 13.65
N LEU A 17 13.13 3.78 14.57
CA LEU A 17 14.20 4.29 15.43
C LEU A 17 15.44 3.38 15.38
N GLY A 18 15.62 2.63 14.29
CA GLY A 18 16.70 1.63 14.15
C GLY A 18 16.23 0.23 13.74
N GLN A 19 14.93 -0.01 13.61
CA GLN A 19 14.39 -1.28 13.11
C GLN A 19 15.01 -1.62 11.76
N LEU A 20 15.36 -2.89 11.56
CA LEU A 20 16.03 -3.38 10.35
C LEU A 20 17.36 -2.68 10.02
N SER A 21 18.00 -2.06 11.02
CA SER A 21 19.21 -1.21 10.84
C SER A 21 18.97 0.00 9.94
N LEU A 22 17.71 0.43 9.81
CA LEU A 22 17.36 1.65 9.11
C LEU A 22 17.66 2.87 10.01
N PRO A 23 18.18 3.97 9.44
CA PRO A 23 18.21 5.28 10.10
C PRO A 23 16.82 5.68 10.62
N TYR A 24 16.72 6.58 11.58
CA TYR A 24 15.39 6.99 12.08
C TYR A 24 14.62 7.72 10.95
N ASP A 25 13.40 7.28 10.63
CA ASP A 25 12.55 7.91 9.61
C ASP A 25 11.13 7.30 9.58
N LYS A 26 10.36 7.53 8.51
CA LYS A 26 8.99 7.07 8.26
C LYS A 26 8.66 6.81 6.79
N ARG A 27 9.68 6.51 5.97
CA ARG A 27 9.60 6.40 4.51
C ARG A 27 9.63 4.95 3.99
N GLN A 28 9.33 3.98 4.85
CA GLN A 28 9.47 2.56 4.51
C GLN A 28 8.13 1.82 4.51
N LEU A 29 8.06 0.74 3.73
CA LEU A 29 6.86 -0.09 3.54
C LEU A 29 6.46 -0.92 4.77
N TYR A 30 7.33 -1.03 5.77
CA TYR A 30 7.17 -1.95 6.89
C TYR A 30 6.06 -1.54 7.87
N GLU A 31 5.48 -2.51 8.59
CA GLU A 31 4.35 -2.28 9.51
C GLU A 31 4.65 -1.20 10.56
N PHE A 32 5.90 -1.03 10.99
CA PHE A 32 6.26 0.02 11.96
C PHE A 32 6.14 1.45 11.41
N ASP A 33 6.13 1.62 10.09
CA ASP A 33 5.95 2.91 9.41
C ASP A 33 4.51 3.12 8.93
N ILE A 34 3.82 2.04 8.53
CA ILE A 34 2.47 2.16 7.94
C ILE A 34 1.33 1.94 8.96
N LYS A 35 1.58 1.22 10.07
CA LYS A 35 0.53 0.85 11.03
C LYS A 35 0.46 1.87 12.16
N VAL A 36 -0.58 2.68 12.12
CA VAL A 36 -0.81 3.77 13.07
C VAL A 36 -1.92 3.46 14.08
N PRO A 37 -1.89 4.09 15.27
CA PRO A 37 -3.02 4.02 16.18
C PRO A 37 -4.24 4.75 15.62
N LEU A 38 -5.42 4.18 15.81
CA LEU A 38 -6.70 4.87 15.67
C LEU A 38 -7.58 4.54 16.88
N MET A 39 -7.93 5.56 17.68
CA MET A 39 -8.86 5.43 18.80
C MET A 39 -10.06 6.33 18.57
N VAL A 40 -11.25 5.77 18.73
CA VAL A 40 -12.51 6.50 18.50
C VAL A 40 -13.40 6.39 19.73
N ARG A 41 -13.93 7.53 20.15
CA ARG A 41 -14.99 7.65 21.16
C ARG A 41 -16.11 8.50 20.57
N GLY A 42 -17.35 8.20 20.91
CA GLY A 42 -18.45 9.09 20.61
C GLY A 42 -19.80 8.54 21.07
N PRO A 43 -20.88 9.25 20.75
CA PRO A 43 -22.24 8.75 20.91
C PRO A 43 -22.40 7.38 20.28
N ASP A 44 -23.14 6.49 20.92
CA ASP A 44 -23.51 5.15 20.44
C ASP A 44 -22.35 4.17 20.14
N ILE A 45 -21.09 4.57 20.35
CA ILE A 45 -19.92 3.69 20.26
C ILE A 45 -19.75 2.94 21.57
N GLN A 46 -19.79 1.60 21.52
CA GLN A 46 -19.56 0.78 22.70
C GLN A 46 -18.13 0.91 23.21
N ALA A 47 -17.97 1.14 24.52
CA ALA A 47 -16.66 1.25 25.14
C ALA A 47 -15.88 -0.09 25.15
N LYS A 48 -14.55 0.01 25.19
CA LYS A 48 -13.60 -1.11 25.33
C LYS A 48 -13.71 -2.16 24.20
N GLN A 49 -14.07 -1.72 23.01
CA GLN A 49 -14.04 -2.54 21.81
C GLN A 49 -12.65 -2.48 21.17
N VAL A 50 -12.19 -3.62 20.65
CA VAL A 50 -11.04 -3.71 19.73
C VAL A 50 -11.59 -4.25 18.41
N ARG A 51 -11.17 -3.65 17.30
CA ARG A 51 -11.61 -3.98 15.94
C ARG A 51 -10.40 -4.34 15.10
N GLU A 52 -10.54 -5.37 14.27
CA GLU A 52 -9.46 -5.91 13.42
C GLU A 52 -9.67 -5.56 11.94
N GLU A 53 -10.79 -4.92 11.59
CA GLU A 53 -11.04 -4.45 10.23
C GLU A 53 -9.97 -3.48 9.74
N ILE A 54 -9.58 -3.63 8.46
CA ILE A 54 -8.63 -2.73 7.80
C ILE A 54 -9.24 -1.35 7.63
N VAL A 55 -8.68 -0.37 8.33
CA VAL A 55 -9.06 1.05 8.24
C VAL A 55 -7.87 1.87 7.77
N LEU A 56 -8.12 2.86 6.93
CA LEU A 56 -7.10 3.70 6.31
C LEU A 56 -7.33 5.17 6.65
N ASN A 57 -6.30 6.00 6.56
CA ASN A 57 -6.44 7.45 6.77
C ASN A 57 -7.46 8.09 5.82
N ILE A 58 -7.58 7.58 4.59
CA ILE A 58 -8.58 8.02 3.60
C ILE A 58 -10.03 7.74 4.01
N ASP A 59 -10.26 6.89 5.02
CA ASP A 59 -11.59 6.56 5.53
C ASP A 59 -12.12 7.61 6.53
N LEU A 60 -11.24 8.46 7.08
CA LEU A 60 -11.64 9.47 8.07
C LEU A 60 -12.62 10.49 7.46
N ALA A 61 -12.30 11.04 6.30
CA ALA A 61 -13.15 12.01 5.60
C ALA A 61 -14.58 11.51 5.31
N PRO A 62 -14.78 10.36 4.62
CA PRO A 62 -16.13 9.84 4.39
C PRO A 62 -16.84 9.45 5.70
N THR A 63 -16.10 9.03 6.74
CA THR A 63 -16.69 8.74 8.06
C THR A 63 -17.24 10.00 8.72
N PHE A 64 -16.52 11.13 8.68
CA PHE A 64 -16.98 12.40 9.25
C PHE A 64 -18.26 12.89 8.58
N ILE A 65 -18.31 12.83 7.24
CA ILE A 65 -19.49 13.23 6.45
C ILE A 65 -20.71 12.37 6.80
N ASP A 66 -20.53 11.05 6.87
CA ASP A 66 -21.60 10.11 7.20
C ASP A 66 -22.08 10.26 8.66
N LEU A 67 -21.17 10.49 9.62
CA LEU A 67 -21.53 10.79 11.01
C LEU A 67 -22.31 12.10 11.13
N ALA A 68 -22.01 13.09 10.29
CA ALA A 68 -22.78 14.34 10.17
C ALA A 68 -24.14 14.15 9.46
N ARG A 69 -24.48 12.92 9.04
CA ARG A 69 -25.71 12.58 8.31
C ARG A 69 -25.82 13.28 6.96
N ILE A 70 -24.67 13.54 6.34
CA ILE A 70 -24.55 14.07 4.99
C ILE A 70 -24.25 12.91 4.04
N GLU A 71 -24.75 12.98 2.81
CA GLU A 71 -24.43 11.99 1.79
C GLU A 71 -22.94 12.04 1.43
N VAL A 72 -22.25 10.90 1.53
CA VAL A 72 -20.82 10.80 1.22
C VAL A 72 -20.63 10.87 -0.30
N PRO A 73 -19.82 11.81 -0.83
CA PRO A 73 -19.54 11.89 -2.26
C PRO A 73 -18.95 10.58 -2.79
N SER A 74 -19.50 10.05 -3.88
CA SER A 74 -19.08 8.77 -4.46
C SER A 74 -17.63 8.77 -4.95
N VAL A 75 -17.08 9.95 -5.23
CA VAL A 75 -15.71 10.18 -5.72
C VAL A 75 -14.61 9.87 -4.69
N MET A 76 -14.93 9.76 -3.40
CA MET A 76 -13.94 9.44 -2.37
C MET A 76 -13.51 7.97 -2.44
N ASP A 77 -12.22 7.70 -2.43
CA ASP A 77 -11.69 6.32 -2.47
C ASP A 77 -11.92 5.58 -1.14
N GLY A 78 -11.94 6.31 -0.02
CA GLY A 78 -12.21 5.77 1.31
C GLY A 78 -13.64 5.26 1.50
N GLN A 79 -13.84 4.47 2.54
CA GLN A 79 -15.13 3.95 2.99
C GLN A 79 -15.46 4.48 4.38
N SER A 80 -16.71 4.93 4.58
CA SER A 80 -17.16 5.31 5.92
C SER A 80 -17.12 4.11 6.87
N MET A 81 -16.42 4.28 7.99
CA MET A 81 -16.31 3.32 9.08
C MET A 81 -17.51 3.37 10.03
N LYS A 82 -18.50 4.24 9.81
CA LYS A 82 -19.63 4.44 10.73
C LYS A 82 -20.33 3.13 11.14
N ASN A 83 -20.57 2.22 10.19
CA ASN A 83 -21.18 0.92 10.51
C ASN A 83 -20.26 0.04 11.36
N ILE A 84 -18.95 0.08 11.12
CA ILE A 84 -17.96 -0.59 11.96
C ILE A 84 -17.99 0.02 13.35
N LEU A 85 -18.09 1.34 13.50
CA LEU A 85 -18.11 2.01 14.80
C LEU A 85 -19.39 1.73 15.59
N LEU A 86 -20.56 1.73 14.94
CA LEU A 86 -21.87 1.77 15.62
C LEU A 86 -22.59 0.43 15.73
N SER A 87 -22.38 -0.51 14.80
CA SER A 87 -23.29 -1.67 14.66
C SER A 87 -22.77 -2.99 15.24
N ASN A 88 -21.53 -3.04 15.75
CA ASN A 88 -20.87 -4.28 16.19
C ASN A 88 -20.91 -5.43 15.17
N LYS A 89 -21.17 -5.10 13.90
CA LYS A 89 -21.17 -6.04 12.78
C LYS A 89 -20.20 -5.53 11.74
N THR A 90 -19.29 -6.38 11.33
CA THR A 90 -18.48 -6.14 10.15
C THR A 90 -19.39 -6.07 8.93
N LYS A 91 -19.28 -4.99 8.15
CA LYS A 91 -20.07 -4.81 6.94
C LYS A 91 -19.66 -5.88 5.93
N SER A 92 -20.64 -6.62 5.38
CA SER A 92 -20.38 -7.48 4.21
C SER A 92 -19.80 -6.62 3.08
N GLY A 93 -18.68 -7.05 2.49
CA GLY A 93 -17.96 -6.30 1.47
C GLY A 93 -17.07 -5.17 2.00
N TRP A 94 -16.61 -5.24 3.26
CA TRP A 94 -15.45 -4.43 3.68
C TRP A 94 -14.18 -4.90 2.95
N ARG A 95 -13.20 -4.00 2.81
CA ARG A 95 -11.96 -4.31 2.09
C ARG A 95 -11.15 -5.39 2.80
N SER A 96 -10.42 -6.16 2.01
CA SER A 96 -9.45 -7.16 2.49
C SER A 96 -8.01 -6.86 2.04
N ASP A 97 -7.84 -5.80 1.26
CA ASP A 97 -6.55 -5.29 0.82
C ASP A 97 -6.56 -3.76 0.73
N PHE A 98 -5.38 -3.18 0.62
CA PHE A 98 -5.17 -1.75 0.38
C PHE A 98 -3.81 -1.48 -0.25
N MET A 99 -3.68 -0.30 -0.84
CA MET A 99 -2.44 0.18 -1.44
C MET A 99 -1.63 1.00 -0.45
N ILE A 100 -0.31 0.87 -0.52
CA ILE A 100 0.67 1.73 0.14
C ILE A 100 1.55 2.31 -0.97
N GLU A 101 1.84 3.60 -0.92
CA GLU A 101 2.72 4.25 -1.89
C GLU A 101 3.70 5.19 -1.20
N HIS A 102 4.91 5.27 -1.75
CA HIS A 102 5.89 6.28 -1.40
C HIS A 102 6.61 6.74 -2.67
N PHE A 103 6.79 8.05 -2.79
CA PHE A 103 7.57 8.66 -3.85
C PHE A 103 8.91 9.14 -3.26
N GLY A 104 9.99 8.54 -3.74
CA GLY A 104 11.33 8.88 -3.31
C GLY A 104 11.78 10.26 -3.82
N GLU A 105 12.84 10.78 -3.22
CA GLU A 105 13.26 12.18 -3.32
C GLU A 105 14.23 12.43 -4.48
N VAL A 106 13.94 11.87 -5.66
CA VAL A 106 14.78 11.71 -6.88
C VAL A 106 15.78 12.86 -7.19
N GLN A 107 15.55 14.10 -6.74
CA GLN A 107 16.44 15.26 -6.94
C GLN A 107 16.52 16.26 -5.75
N ALA A 108 16.26 15.85 -4.50
CA ALA A 108 16.35 16.79 -3.36
C ALA A 108 17.81 17.23 -3.09
N VAL A 109 18.22 18.38 -3.65
CA VAL A 109 19.48 19.04 -3.28
C VAL A 109 19.25 19.87 -2.02
N ILE A 110 19.67 19.34 -0.86
CA ILE A 110 19.67 20.12 0.39
C ILE A 110 20.96 20.96 0.46
N ASN A 111 20.79 22.29 0.44
CA ASN A 111 21.90 23.23 0.64
C ASN A 111 22.55 23.01 2.02
N GLY A 112 23.88 22.79 2.03
CA GLY A 112 24.67 22.64 3.25
C GLY A 112 24.96 21.19 3.67
N CYS A 113 24.43 20.20 2.95
CA CYS A 113 24.72 18.78 3.20
C CYS A 113 25.59 18.19 2.10
N PRO A 114 26.64 17.41 2.44
CA PRO A 114 27.42 16.71 1.43
C PRO A 114 26.51 15.67 0.77
N SER A 115 26.19 15.87 -0.50
CA SER A 115 25.51 14.85 -1.28
C SER A 115 26.45 13.65 -1.41
N LEU A 116 26.08 12.52 -0.78
CA LEU A 116 26.76 11.24 -0.97
C LEU A 116 26.27 10.58 -2.26
N ASN A 117 26.35 11.32 -3.37
CA ASN A 117 25.93 10.87 -4.72
C ASN A 117 26.55 9.51 -5.11
N ASN A 118 27.69 9.13 -4.52
CA ASN A 118 28.35 7.86 -4.76
C ASN A 118 27.79 6.68 -3.93
N GLN A 119 26.86 6.91 -3.01
CA GLN A 119 26.29 5.90 -2.10
C GLN A 119 24.77 5.70 -2.27
N ARG A 120 24.14 6.33 -3.29
CA ARG A 120 22.70 6.21 -3.59
C ARG A 120 21.79 6.55 -2.39
N VAL A 121 22.13 7.58 -1.61
CA VAL A 121 21.38 8.04 -0.42
C VAL A 121 21.08 9.54 -0.47
N SER A 122 19.96 9.97 0.14
CA SER A 122 19.39 11.32 0.12
C SER A 122 19.07 11.86 1.54
N ASN A 123 18.81 13.17 1.65
CA ASN A 123 18.36 13.88 2.87
C ASN A 123 19.21 13.66 4.13
N CYS A 124 20.41 14.22 4.14
CA CYS A 124 21.25 14.26 5.34
C CYS A 124 20.85 15.47 6.22
N TYR A 125 20.52 15.31 7.51
CA TYR A 125 20.35 16.43 8.47
C TYR A 125 21.72 16.75 9.16
N PRO A 126 21.94 17.81 9.97
CA PRO A 126 23.23 18.49 10.21
C PRO A 126 24.33 17.64 10.89
N ASP A 127 24.06 16.36 11.17
CA ASP A 127 25.03 15.35 11.62
C ASP A 127 25.34 14.26 10.54
N CYS A 128 24.94 14.44 9.27
CA CYS A 128 25.21 13.54 8.14
C CYS A 128 24.61 12.13 8.23
N VAL A 129 23.45 11.96 8.87
CA VAL A 129 22.67 10.70 8.79
C VAL A 129 21.80 10.76 7.54
N CYS A 130 22.06 9.90 6.57
CA CYS A 130 21.18 9.77 5.41
C CYS A 130 19.87 9.11 5.84
N GLU A 131 18.75 9.80 5.66
CA GLU A 131 17.45 9.29 6.11
C GLU A 131 16.73 8.48 5.02
N ASP A 132 17.15 8.59 3.75
CA ASP A 132 16.45 7.95 2.65
C ASP A 132 17.40 7.42 1.55
N ALA A 133 16.95 6.42 0.79
CA ALA A 133 17.63 5.98 -0.42
C ALA A 133 17.29 6.91 -1.59
N TYR A 134 18.23 7.12 -2.51
CA TYR A 134 18.09 8.05 -3.64
C TYR A 134 16.91 7.70 -4.56
N ASN A 135 16.53 6.42 -4.61
CA ASN A 135 15.37 5.94 -5.35
C ASN A 135 14.50 5.02 -4.49
N ASN A 136 13.95 5.56 -3.40
CA ASN A 136 13.01 4.86 -2.54
C ASN A 136 11.55 5.03 -3.02
N THR A 137 11.30 4.94 -4.33
CA THR A 137 9.93 5.00 -4.86
C THR A 137 9.37 3.59 -4.92
N TYR A 138 8.27 3.32 -4.22
CA TYR A 138 7.62 2.01 -4.23
C TYR A 138 6.09 2.11 -4.17
N THR A 139 5.44 1.05 -4.64
CA THR A 139 4.01 0.82 -4.43
C THR A 139 3.81 -0.61 -3.95
N CYS A 140 2.94 -0.80 -2.96
CA CYS A 140 2.63 -2.09 -2.39
C CYS A 140 1.13 -2.36 -2.38
N VAL A 141 0.79 -3.65 -2.39
CA VAL A 141 -0.52 -4.15 -1.94
C VAL A 141 -0.33 -4.90 -0.63
N ARG A 142 -1.15 -4.54 0.37
CA ARG A 142 -1.22 -5.19 1.66
C ARG A 142 -2.54 -5.95 1.77
N THR A 143 -2.46 -7.27 1.84
CA THR A 143 -3.63 -8.17 1.84
C THR A 143 -3.78 -8.84 3.21
N ILE A 144 -4.95 -8.68 3.84
CA ILE A 144 -5.36 -9.37 5.07
C ILE A 144 -6.75 -9.98 4.80
N SER A 145 -6.79 -11.23 4.36
CA SER A 145 -8.01 -11.90 3.91
C SER A 145 -8.01 -13.38 4.26
N GLY A 146 -8.90 -13.80 5.15
CA GLY A 146 -9.00 -15.20 5.56
C GLY A 146 -7.69 -15.72 6.16
N SER A 147 -6.98 -16.57 5.41
CA SER A 147 -5.65 -17.09 5.79
C SER A 147 -4.47 -16.28 5.22
N GLU A 148 -4.73 -15.30 4.35
CA GLU A 148 -3.72 -14.47 3.71
C GLU A 148 -3.38 -13.27 4.59
N ASN A 149 -2.09 -13.05 4.77
CA ASN A 149 -1.53 -11.93 5.48
C ASN A 149 -0.23 -11.53 4.78
N LEU A 150 -0.36 -10.99 3.58
CA LEU A 150 0.73 -10.76 2.64
C LEU A 150 0.96 -9.27 2.43
N MET A 151 2.21 -8.91 2.20
CA MET A 151 2.63 -7.62 1.67
C MET A 151 3.47 -7.90 0.43
N TYR A 152 3.12 -7.26 -0.69
CA TYR A 152 3.82 -7.33 -1.96
C TYR A 152 4.14 -5.91 -2.40
N CYS A 153 5.40 -5.60 -2.68
CA CYS A 153 5.89 -4.27 -3.04
C CYS A 153 6.77 -4.33 -4.29
N GLU A 154 6.57 -3.37 -5.19
CA GLU A 154 7.43 -3.13 -6.35
C GLU A 154 8.14 -1.80 -6.20
N PHE A 155 9.46 -1.80 -6.43
CA PHE A 155 10.28 -0.60 -6.42
C PHE A 155 10.43 -0.07 -7.85
N ALA A 156 10.30 1.24 -8.02
CA ALA A 156 10.47 1.89 -9.31
C ALA A 156 11.96 2.13 -9.58
N ASP A 157 12.72 1.06 -9.81
CA ASP A 157 14.17 1.10 -10.06
C ASP A 157 14.57 0.46 -11.40
N SER A 158 15.88 0.28 -11.60
CA SER A 158 16.44 -0.36 -12.79
C SER A 158 16.72 -1.85 -12.61
N GLU A 159 16.43 -2.40 -11.43
CA GLU A 159 16.75 -3.77 -11.01
C GLU A 159 15.48 -4.63 -10.89
N ASP A 160 14.29 -4.05 -11.15
CA ASP A 160 12.97 -4.67 -10.98
C ASP A 160 12.81 -5.28 -9.58
N TYR A 161 13.28 -4.55 -8.55
CA TYR A 161 13.32 -5.08 -7.20
C TYR A 161 11.91 -5.23 -6.60
N VAL A 162 11.66 -6.40 -6.00
CA VAL A 162 10.38 -6.78 -5.41
C VAL A 162 10.59 -7.31 -4.01
N GLU A 163 9.75 -6.86 -3.08
CA GLU A 163 9.68 -7.42 -1.74
C GLU A 163 8.35 -8.10 -1.49
N VAL A 164 8.41 -9.29 -0.89
CA VAL A 164 7.23 -10.03 -0.46
C VAL A 164 7.42 -10.55 0.95
N TYR A 165 6.44 -10.29 1.82
CA TYR A 165 6.43 -10.78 3.20
C TYR A 165 5.12 -11.47 3.53
N ASN A 166 5.20 -12.59 4.27
CA ASN A 166 4.04 -13.21 4.89
C ASN A 166 4.05 -12.90 6.37
N LEU A 167 3.23 -11.94 6.80
CA LEU A 167 3.26 -11.40 8.15
C LEU A 167 2.66 -12.35 9.20
N SER A 168 1.96 -13.41 8.78
CA SER A 168 1.57 -14.48 9.71
C SER A 168 2.73 -15.39 10.08
N LYS A 169 3.73 -15.54 9.19
CA LYS A 169 4.93 -16.37 9.42
C LYS A 169 6.15 -15.55 9.84
N ASP A 170 6.23 -14.32 9.34
CA ASP A 170 7.31 -13.37 9.53
C ASP A 170 6.74 -12.00 9.93
N PRO A 171 6.25 -11.86 11.18
CA PRO A 171 5.62 -10.63 11.66
C PRO A 171 6.59 -9.44 11.77
N HIS A 172 7.90 -9.70 11.63
CA HIS A 172 8.94 -8.69 11.69
C HIS A 172 9.53 -8.35 10.31
N GLN A 173 9.00 -8.95 9.24
CA GLN A 173 9.39 -8.68 7.86
C GLN A 173 10.92 -8.79 7.64
N LEU A 174 11.52 -9.86 8.15
CA LEU A 174 12.97 -10.11 8.10
C LEU A 174 13.39 -10.90 6.85
N SER A 175 12.48 -11.62 6.21
CA SER A 175 12.78 -12.52 5.12
C SER A 175 11.92 -12.21 3.89
N ASN A 176 12.52 -11.56 2.90
CA ASN A 176 11.89 -11.37 1.59
C ASN A 176 11.71 -12.74 0.90
N ILE A 177 10.46 -13.15 0.65
CA ILE A 177 10.12 -14.44 0.04
C ILE A 177 9.86 -14.37 -1.47
N ALA A 178 10.11 -13.23 -2.13
CA ALA A 178 9.79 -13.00 -3.55
C ALA A 178 10.27 -14.12 -4.50
N HIS A 179 11.45 -14.69 -4.26
CA HIS A 179 12.02 -15.76 -5.09
C HIS A 179 11.52 -17.17 -4.77
N SER A 180 10.79 -17.34 -3.66
CA SER A 180 10.36 -18.65 -3.14
C SER A 180 8.84 -18.81 -3.07
N ILE A 181 8.09 -17.73 -3.21
CA ILE A 181 6.63 -17.76 -3.26
C ILE A 181 6.13 -18.34 -4.60
N ASP A 182 4.95 -18.94 -4.58
CA ASP A 182 4.29 -19.42 -5.80
C ASP A 182 4.15 -18.26 -6.82
N PRO A 183 4.69 -18.40 -8.05
CA PRO A 183 4.57 -17.38 -9.09
C PRO A 183 3.13 -16.96 -9.39
N GLN A 184 2.14 -17.84 -9.21
CA GLN A 184 0.73 -17.50 -9.41
C GLN A 184 0.22 -16.50 -8.36
N ILE A 185 0.70 -16.63 -7.11
CA ILE A 185 0.37 -15.68 -6.05
C ILE A 185 1.02 -14.33 -6.36
N LEU A 186 2.28 -14.34 -6.79
CA LEU A 186 3.00 -13.13 -7.17
C LEU A 186 2.27 -12.36 -8.29
N MET A 187 1.86 -13.07 -9.35
CA MET A 187 1.09 -12.49 -10.45
C MET A 187 -0.27 -11.95 -9.99
N ALA A 188 -0.94 -12.62 -9.05
CA ALA A 188 -2.20 -12.14 -8.50
C ALA A 188 -2.01 -10.85 -7.68
N GLN A 189 -0.95 -10.75 -6.89
CA GLN A 189 -0.61 -9.54 -6.13
C GLN A 189 -0.22 -8.38 -7.06
N ASN A 190 0.62 -8.61 -8.07
CA ASN A 190 0.94 -7.61 -9.10
C ASN A 190 -0.33 -7.09 -9.79
N LYS A 191 -1.21 -7.99 -10.23
CA LYS A 191 -2.47 -7.60 -10.87
C LYS A 191 -3.32 -6.73 -9.94
N ARG A 192 -3.45 -7.13 -8.68
CA ARG A 192 -4.23 -6.36 -7.70
C ARG A 192 -3.60 -4.99 -7.41
N LEU A 193 -2.26 -4.93 -7.35
CA LEU A 193 -1.53 -3.68 -7.23
C LEU A 193 -1.83 -2.72 -8.39
N VAL A 194 -1.81 -3.23 -9.63
CA VAL A 194 -2.17 -2.44 -10.82
C VAL A 194 -3.61 -1.94 -10.73
N GLU A 195 -4.56 -2.80 -10.33
CA GLU A 195 -5.96 -2.39 -10.15
C GLU A 195 -6.13 -1.26 -9.14
N LEU A 196 -5.47 -1.36 -7.99
CA LEU A 196 -5.50 -0.34 -6.96
C LEU A 196 -4.82 0.97 -7.41
N SER A 197 -3.74 0.88 -8.19
CA SER A 197 -3.00 2.07 -8.66
C SER A 197 -3.77 2.95 -9.65
N ILE A 198 -4.79 2.39 -10.31
CA ILE A 198 -5.60 3.10 -11.32
C ILE A 198 -7.06 3.31 -10.87
N CYS A 199 -7.43 2.83 -9.69
CA CYS A 199 -8.81 2.92 -9.23
C CYS A 199 -9.19 4.36 -8.87
N GLN A 200 -10.50 4.63 -8.90
CA GLN A 200 -11.09 5.86 -8.39
C GLN A 200 -12.48 5.59 -7.81
N GLY A 201 -12.77 6.24 -6.69
CA GLY A 201 -14.04 6.22 -5.97
C GLY A 201 -14.52 4.79 -5.72
N PRO A 202 -15.70 4.39 -6.25
CA PRO A 202 -16.28 3.07 -5.97
C PRO A 202 -15.41 1.89 -6.39
N SER A 203 -14.58 2.05 -7.43
CA SER A 203 -13.73 0.96 -7.92
C SER A 203 -12.64 0.56 -6.91
N CYS A 204 -12.11 1.52 -6.14
CA CYS A 204 -11.16 1.27 -5.05
C CYS A 204 -11.76 0.51 -3.86
N ARG A 205 -13.09 0.47 -3.76
CA ARG A 205 -13.83 -0.08 -2.62
C ARG A 205 -14.36 -1.49 -2.88
N SER A 206 -14.05 -2.04 -4.04
CA SER A 206 -14.43 -3.40 -4.43
C SER A 206 -13.74 -4.42 -3.53
N ALA A 207 -14.53 -5.23 -2.82
CA ALA A 207 -14.06 -6.24 -1.87
C ALA A 207 -13.55 -7.52 -2.55
N GLU A 208 -13.77 -7.67 -3.85
CA GLU A 208 -13.23 -8.77 -4.65
C GLU A 208 -12.15 -8.24 -5.61
N PRO A 209 -11.06 -9.00 -5.84
CA PRO A 209 -10.16 -8.72 -6.95
C PRO A 209 -10.98 -8.70 -8.23
N TYR A 210 -10.80 -7.67 -9.05
CA TYR A 210 -11.42 -7.71 -10.36
C TYR A 210 -10.63 -8.68 -11.27
N PRO A 211 -11.26 -9.37 -12.24
CA PRO A 211 -12.66 -9.68 -12.32
C PRO A 211 -13.01 -11.00 -11.61
N PRO A 212 -14.32 -11.22 -11.35
CA PRO A 212 -14.86 -12.50 -10.91
C PRO A 212 -14.47 -13.66 -11.84
N ARG A 213 -14.46 -14.88 -11.30
CA ARG A 213 -14.33 -16.13 -12.05
C ARG A 213 -15.27 -16.13 -13.28
N LYS A 214 -14.67 -15.95 -14.47
CA LYS A 214 -15.05 -16.46 -15.82
C LYS A 214 -14.60 -15.56 -17.00
N HIS A 215 -13.79 -14.52 -16.79
CA HIS A 215 -13.12 -13.87 -17.94
C HIS A 215 -11.65 -14.28 -18.03
N LYS A 216 -11.30 -14.97 -19.11
CA LYS A 216 -9.92 -15.25 -19.51
C LYS A 216 -9.38 -14.02 -20.26
N TRP A 217 -8.72 -13.13 -19.53
CA TRP A 217 -8.02 -11.97 -20.08
C TRP A 217 -6.77 -12.35 -20.91
N TYR A 218 -6.38 -13.64 -20.90
CA TYR A 218 -5.35 -14.19 -21.78
C TYR A 218 -5.76 -14.31 -23.26
N ASP A 219 -7.06 -14.24 -23.58
CA ASP A 219 -7.56 -14.36 -24.95
C ASP A 219 -7.52 -13.03 -25.75
N GLU A 220 -7.16 -11.92 -25.10
CA GLU A 220 -7.08 -10.57 -25.69
C GLU A 220 -5.65 -10.09 -26.00
N ILE A 221 -4.64 -10.93 -25.72
CA ILE A 221 -3.26 -10.64 -26.12
C ILE A 221 -3.13 -10.91 -27.62
N PRO A 222 -2.85 -9.90 -28.47
CA PRO A 222 -2.68 -10.14 -29.90
C PRO A 222 -1.53 -11.12 -30.14
N PRO A 223 -1.68 -12.11 -31.04
CA PRO A 223 -0.66 -13.11 -31.27
C PRO A 223 0.63 -12.42 -31.74
N LYS A 224 1.74 -12.68 -31.04
CA LYS A 224 3.07 -12.27 -31.49
C LYS A 224 3.32 -12.89 -32.86
N HIS A 225 3.67 -12.03 -33.83
CA HIS A 225 4.11 -12.46 -35.16
C HIS A 225 5.19 -13.54 -35.04
N THR A 226 4.92 -14.67 -35.69
CA THR A 226 5.81 -15.80 -35.84
C THR A 226 6.99 -15.45 -36.75
N GLU A 227 8.19 -15.38 -36.18
CA GLU A 227 9.39 -15.86 -36.85
C GLU A 227 10.15 -16.79 -35.88
N GLN A 228 10.13 -18.09 -36.20
CA GLN A 228 10.96 -19.09 -35.57
C GLN A 228 12.42 -18.88 -35.98
N LYS A 229 13.25 -18.42 -35.03
CA LYS A 229 14.67 -18.75 -35.01
C LYS A 229 15.01 -19.38 -33.66
N SER A 230 15.52 -20.59 -33.74
CA SER A 230 16.00 -21.44 -32.64
C SER A 230 17.03 -20.71 -31.79
N ILE A 231 16.71 -20.44 -30.52
CA ILE A 231 17.68 -20.08 -29.48
C ILE A 231 17.29 -20.80 -28.18
N GLN A 232 18.29 -21.33 -27.51
CA GLN A 232 18.25 -22.16 -26.30
C GLN A 232 17.49 -21.52 -25.14
N ASN A 233 17.06 -22.39 -24.21
CA ASN A 233 16.45 -22.10 -22.91
C ASN A 233 16.98 -20.82 -22.24
N ASP A 234 16.19 -19.75 -22.27
CA ASP A 234 16.22 -18.66 -21.31
C ASP A 234 14.81 -18.03 -21.29
N ALA A 235 14.06 -18.29 -20.22
CA ALA A 235 12.76 -17.68 -19.99
C ALA A 235 12.97 -16.29 -19.36
N THR A 236 13.36 -15.32 -20.17
CA THR A 236 13.38 -13.91 -19.78
C THR A 236 11.98 -13.33 -19.97
N LEU A 237 11.25 -13.14 -18.87
CA LEU A 237 10.00 -12.36 -18.84
C LEU A 237 10.36 -10.88 -18.88
N TYR A 238 10.06 -10.21 -19.97
CA TYR A 238 10.22 -8.75 -20.08
C TYR A 238 9.06 -8.05 -19.36
N TRP A 239 9.35 -7.39 -18.25
CA TRP A 239 8.43 -6.47 -17.56
C TRP A 239 8.50 -5.07 -18.20
N ARG A 240 7.35 -4.39 -18.29
CA ARG A 240 7.30 -2.96 -18.63
C ARG A 240 7.02 -2.20 -17.35
N PRO A 241 7.92 -1.33 -16.87
CA PRO A 241 7.61 -0.45 -15.74
C PRO A 241 6.41 0.43 -16.09
N ILE A 242 5.53 0.66 -15.11
CA ILE A 242 4.44 1.63 -15.21
C ILE A 242 5.08 3.00 -15.41
N LYS A 243 5.01 3.54 -16.62
CA LYS A 243 5.47 4.90 -16.89
C LYS A 243 4.57 5.87 -16.12
N GLN A 244 5.20 6.75 -15.33
CA GLN A 244 4.53 7.92 -14.76
C GLN A 244 3.77 8.68 -15.86
N PRO A 245 2.51 9.09 -15.64
CA PRO A 245 1.87 10.06 -16.50
C PRO A 245 2.60 11.40 -16.35
N ASN A 246 3.38 11.77 -17.36
CA ASN A 246 3.83 13.15 -17.51
C ASN A 246 2.59 14.04 -17.67
N ASN A 247 2.54 15.11 -16.87
CA ASN A 247 1.63 16.27 -16.91
C ASN A 247 0.43 16.21 -15.95
N ILE A 248 0.60 16.86 -14.78
CA ILE A 248 -0.39 17.83 -14.28
C ILE A 248 0.40 19.03 -13.72
N LEU A 249 0.49 20.07 -14.58
CA LEU A 249 0.86 21.48 -14.36
C LEU A 249 2.13 21.84 -13.57
#